data_AF-A0A376KZP0-F1
#
_entry.id   AF-A0A376KZP0-F1
#
_cell.length_a   1.000
_cell.length_b   1.000
_cell.length_c   1.000
_cell.angle_alpha   90.00
_cell.angle_beta   90.00
_cell.angle_gamma   90.00
#
_symmetry.space_group_name_H-M   'P 1'
#
loop_
_entity.id
_entity.type
_entity.pdbx_description
1 polymer ?
#
loop_
_entity_poly.entity_id
_entity_poly.type
_entity_poly.pdbx_seq_one_letter_code
_entity_poly.pdbx_strand_id
1 'polypeptide(L)'
;MLESGINVCFGHDDVFDPWYPLGTANMLQVLHMGLHVCQLMGYGQINDGLNLITHHSARTLNLQDYGIAAGNSANLIILPAENGFDALRRQVPVRYSVRGGKVIASTQPAQTTVYLEQPEAIDYKR
;
A
#
# COMPACT_ATOMS: atom_id res chain seq x y z
N MET A 1 8.17 19.23 -1.85
CA MET A 1 7.05 18.98 -2.80
C MET A 1 5.73 18.87 -2.05
N LEU A 2 5.56 17.88 -1.17
CA LEU A 2 4.34 17.71 -0.37
C LEU A 2 3.95 18.97 0.40
N GLU A 3 4.88 19.53 1.18
CA GLU A 3 4.65 20.77 1.95
C GLU A 3 4.29 21.98 1.08
N SER A 4 4.69 21.96 -0.20
CA SER A 4 4.44 23.04 -1.16
C SER A 4 3.22 22.76 -2.06
N GLY A 5 2.46 21.68 -1.82
CA GLY A 5 1.31 21.30 -2.63
C GLY A 5 1.64 20.81 -4.06
N ILE A 6 2.90 20.46 -4.33
CA ILE A 6 3.32 19.92 -5.63
C ILE A 6 3.02 18.42 -5.67
N ASN A 7 2.33 17.96 -6.72
CA ASN A 7 2.05 16.55 -6.93
C ASN A 7 3.35 15.75 -7.08
N VAL A 8 3.53 14.74 -6.24
CA VAL A 8 4.65 13.79 -6.27
C VAL A 8 4.13 12.41 -5.90
N CYS A 9 4.62 11.38 -6.56
CA CYS A 9 4.25 9.99 -6.33
C CYS A 9 5.46 9.07 -6.46
N PHE A 10 5.32 7.83 -5.99
CA PHE A 10 6.37 6.82 -6.11
C PHE A 10 6.03 5.78 -7.19
N GLY A 11 7.05 5.36 -7.92
CA GLY A 11 7.05 4.18 -8.78
C GLY A 11 8.06 3.16 -8.26
N HIS A 12 7.87 1.88 -8.62
CA HIS A 12 8.86 0.85 -8.33
C HIS A 12 10.11 0.98 -9.21
N ASP A 13 9.96 1.65 -10.36
CA ASP A 13 10.94 1.74 -11.44
C ASP A 13 11.13 0.36 -12.09
N ASP A 14 12.04 -0.42 -11.54
CA ASP A 14 12.49 -1.68 -12.11
C ASP A 14 12.23 -2.88 -11.18
N VAL A 15 11.91 -4.04 -11.78
CA VAL A 15 11.65 -5.29 -11.05
C VAL A 15 12.44 -6.42 -11.70
N PHE A 16 13.48 -6.88 -11.00
CA PHE A 16 14.40 -7.94 -11.44
C PHE A 16 14.96 -7.70 -12.84
N ASP A 17 15.68 -6.59 -12.99
CA ASP A 17 16.27 -6.16 -14.26
C ASP A 17 17.73 -5.65 -14.05
N PRO A 18 18.40 -5.09 -15.08
CA PRO A 18 19.78 -4.61 -14.96
C PRO A 18 20.06 -3.54 -13.90
N TRP A 19 19.07 -2.74 -13.51
CA TRP A 19 19.24 -1.63 -12.57
C TRP A 19 18.74 -1.98 -11.17
N TYR A 20 17.77 -2.90 -11.06
CA TYR A 20 17.29 -3.36 -9.75
C TYR A 20 17.11 -4.89 -9.69
N PRO A 21 18.00 -5.62 -8.99
CA PRO A 21 18.00 -7.09 -8.97
C PRO A 21 16.97 -7.70 -8.00
N LEU A 22 16.13 -6.89 -7.36
CA LEU A 22 15.11 -7.32 -6.40
C LEU A 22 13.71 -6.94 -6.91
N GLY A 23 12.71 -7.08 -6.04
CA GLY A 23 11.37 -6.55 -6.26
C GLY A 23 10.31 -7.62 -6.42
N THR A 24 9.10 -7.28 -5.97
CA THR A 24 7.88 -8.09 -6.14
C THR A 24 6.72 -7.25 -6.67
N ALA A 25 7.05 -6.09 -7.25
CA ALA A 25 6.07 -5.07 -7.67
C ALA A 25 5.12 -4.64 -6.52
N ASN A 26 5.65 -4.54 -5.28
CA ASN A 26 4.85 -4.22 -4.09
C ASN A 26 4.92 -2.72 -3.74
N MET A 27 3.82 -2.01 -3.92
CA MET A 27 3.78 -0.56 -3.68
C MET A 27 3.88 -0.15 -2.21
N LEU A 28 3.51 -1.01 -1.24
CA LEU A 28 3.75 -0.71 0.17
C LEU A 28 5.24 -0.81 0.52
N GLN A 29 6.00 -1.65 -0.19
CA GLN A 29 7.45 -1.75 -0.01
C GLN A 29 8.17 -0.54 -0.62
N VAL A 30 7.73 -0.10 -1.81
CA VAL A 30 8.21 1.15 -2.42
C VAL A 30 7.94 2.34 -1.51
N LEU A 31 6.71 2.46 -1.00
CA LEU A 31 6.32 3.51 -0.06
C LEU A 31 7.19 3.45 1.21
N HIS A 32 7.36 2.27 1.78
CA HIS A 32 8.19 2.08 2.98
C HIS A 32 9.60 2.63 2.78
N MET A 33 10.27 2.27 1.68
CA MET A 33 11.62 2.78 1.38
C MET A 33 11.61 4.31 1.22
N GLY A 34 10.65 4.84 0.45
CA GLY A 34 10.53 6.28 0.22
C GLY A 34 10.33 7.08 1.50
N LEU A 35 9.46 6.62 2.41
CA LEU A 35 9.22 7.31 3.69
C LEU A 35 10.48 7.36 4.56
N HIS A 36 11.23 6.26 4.63
CA HIS A 36 12.47 6.20 5.40
C HIS A 36 13.53 7.14 4.83
N VAL A 37 13.79 7.06 3.52
CA VAL A 37 14.84 7.86 2.87
C VAL A 37 14.48 9.35 2.85
N CYS A 38 13.21 9.69 2.65
CA CYS A 38 12.73 11.07 2.65
C CYS A 38 12.40 11.61 4.05
N GLN A 39 12.63 10.83 5.11
CA GLN A 39 12.38 11.21 6.51
C GLN A 39 10.93 11.65 6.79
N LEU A 40 9.97 11.09 6.06
CA LEU A 40 8.53 11.30 6.28
C LEU A 40 8.02 10.38 7.39
N MET A 41 8.60 10.52 8.58
CA MET A 41 8.47 9.57 9.70
C MET A 41 7.52 10.01 10.81
N GLY A 42 6.93 11.20 10.70
CA GLY A 42 5.84 11.60 11.58
C GLY A 42 4.61 10.71 11.38
N TYR A 43 3.85 10.44 12.44
CA TYR A 43 2.69 9.53 12.38
C TYR A 43 1.72 9.88 11.24
N GLY A 44 1.35 11.17 11.10
CA GLY A 44 0.50 11.64 10.02
C GLY A 44 1.15 11.48 8.63
N GLN A 45 2.45 11.74 8.51
CA GLN A 45 3.17 11.58 7.24
C GLN A 45 3.20 10.12 6.78
N ILE A 46 3.41 9.18 7.70
CA ILE A 46 3.36 7.75 7.39
C ILE A 46 1.94 7.34 7.02
N ASN A 47 0.94 7.77 7.79
CA ASN A 47 -0.46 7.44 7.54
C ASN A 47 -0.94 7.93 6.17
N ASP A 48 -0.57 9.16 5.82
CA ASP A 48 -0.96 9.81 4.56
C ASP A 48 -0.11 9.33 3.38
N GLY A 49 0.95 8.55 3.65
CA GLY A 49 1.85 7.98 2.65
C GLY A 49 1.13 7.17 1.56
N LEU A 50 -0.05 6.59 1.85
CA LEU A 50 -0.84 5.89 0.82
C LEU A 50 -1.18 6.79 -0.38
N ASN A 51 -1.30 8.11 -0.19
CA ASN A 51 -1.56 9.04 -1.30
C ASN A 51 -0.45 9.01 -2.37
N LEU A 52 0.80 8.79 -1.96
CA LEU A 52 1.98 8.71 -2.84
C LEU A 52 1.96 7.51 -3.79
N ILE A 53 1.13 6.49 -3.50
CA ILE A 53 0.97 5.27 -4.28
C ILE A 53 -0.48 5.02 -4.74
N THR A 54 -1.34 6.02 -4.57
CA THR A 54 -2.76 5.98 -5.00
C THR A 54 -3.13 7.26 -5.74
N HIS A 55 -3.68 8.25 -5.04
CA HIS A 55 -4.25 9.46 -5.63
C HIS A 55 -3.22 10.33 -6.37
N HIS A 56 -2.02 10.50 -5.84
CA HIS A 56 -0.99 11.29 -6.53
C HIS A 56 -0.54 10.62 -7.83
N SER A 57 -0.43 9.28 -7.82
CA SER A 57 -0.10 8.49 -9.01
C SER A 57 -1.23 8.55 -10.04
N ALA A 58 -2.49 8.42 -9.62
CA ALA A 58 -3.64 8.53 -10.51
C ALA A 58 -3.71 9.92 -11.19
N ARG A 59 -3.38 10.98 -10.43
CA ARG A 59 -3.24 12.34 -10.98
C ARG A 59 -2.09 12.44 -11.98
N THR A 60 -0.93 11.85 -11.69
CA THR A 60 0.22 11.79 -12.62
C THR A 60 -0.16 11.13 -13.94
N LEU A 61 -0.96 10.06 -13.90
CA LEU A 61 -1.44 9.37 -15.10
C LEU A 61 -2.66 10.05 -15.76
N ASN A 62 -3.15 11.17 -15.24
CA ASN A 62 -4.34 11.87 -15.71
C ASN A 62 -5.58 10.95 -15.86
N LEU A 63 -5.77 10.05 -14.89
CA LEU A 63 -6.92 9.13 -14.90
C LEU A 63 -8.22 9.90 -14.67
N GLN A 64 -9.23 9.63 -15.51
CA GLN A 64 -10.54 10.29 -15.44
C GLN A 64 -11.55 9.53 -14.54
N ASP A 65 -11.32 8.23 -14.32
CA ASP A 65 -12.17 7.34 -13.53
C ASP A 65 -11.31 6.63 -12.47
N TYR A 66 -11.09 7.31 -11.34
CA TYR A 66 -10.32 6.80 -10.22
C TYR A 66 -10.81 7.38 -8.89
N GLY A 67 -10.85 6.53 -7.86
CA GLY A 67 -11.22 6.90 -6.50
C GLY A 67 -12.59 6.36 -6.09
N ILE A 68 -12.84 6.34 -4.78
CA ILE A 68 -14.08 5.83 -4.20
C ILE A 68 -15.10 6.97 -4.15
N ALA A 69 -15.83 7.14 -5.25
CA ALA A 69 -16.86 8.15 -5.41
C ALA A 69 -18.03 7.62 -6.24
N ALA A 70 -19.23 8.13 -6.01
CA ALA A 70 -20.40 7.78 -6.81
C ALA A 70 -20.18 8.17 -8.28
N GLY A 71 -20.55 7.27 -9.20
CA GLY A 71 -20.35 7.45 -10.64
C GLY A 71 -19.07 6.84 -11.20
N ASN A 72 -18.04 6.61 -10.37
CA ASN A 72 -16.83 5.91 -10.81
C ASN A 72 -17.08 4.41 -11.01
N SER A 73 -16.24 3.77 -11.82
CA SER A 73 -16.19 2.32 -11.89
C SER A 73 -15.89 1.73 -10.51
N ALA A 74 -16.51 0.58 -10.19
CA ALA A 74 -16.27 -0.16 -8.95
C ALA A 74 -14.91 -0.87 -8.95
N ASN A 75 -13.84 -0.07 -8.93
CA ASN A 75 -12.44 -0.47 -8.89
C ASN A 75 -11.85 -0.09 -7.53
N LEU A 76 -11.55 -1.08 -6.69
CA LEU A 76 -11.07 -0.86 -5.33
C LEU A 76 -10.25 -2.03 -4.83
N ILE A 77 -9.47 -1.79 -3.78
CA ILE A 77 -8.76 -2.85 -3.05
C ILE A 77 -9.14 -2.77 -1.58
N ILE A 78 -9.03 -3.91 -0.89
CA ILE A 78 -9.22 -4.01 0.57
C ILE A 78 -7.89 -4.46 1.18
N LEU A 79 -7.38 -3.68 2.13
CA LEU A 79 -6.22 -4.02 2.93
C LEU A 79 -6.68 -4.48 4.33
N PRO A 80 -6.13 -5.57 4.90
CA PRO A 80 -6.50 -6.04 6.23
C PRO A 80 -5.75 -5.23 7.32
N ALA A 81 -5.99 -3.92 7.33
CA ALA A 81 -5.37 -2.95 8.24
C ALA A 81 -6.35 -1.83 8.58
N GLU A 82 -6.10 -1.14 9.69
CA GLU A 82 -7.03 -0.13 10.23
C GLU A 82 -6.87 1.24 9.56
N ASN A 83 -5.67 1.55 9.07
CA ASN A 83 -5.33 2.82 8.44
C ASN A 83 -4.02 2.69 7.64
N GLY A 84 -3.58 3.78 7.02
CA GLY A 84 -2.36 3.80 6.21
C GLY A 84 -1.10 3.51 7.01
N PHE A 85 -1.04 3.97 8.27
CA PHE A 85 0.07 3.68 9.16
C PHE A 85 0.19 2.18 9.44
N ASP A 86 -0.91 1.52 9.80
CA ASP A 86 -0.92 0.09 10.10
C ASP A 86 -0.66 -0.77 8.85
N ALA A 87 -1.25 -0.40 7.71
CA ALA A 87 -1.01 -1.06 6.43
C ALA A 87 0.47 -1.04 6.06
N LEU A 88 1.11 0.13 6.19
CA LEU A 88 2.53 0.32 5.90
C LEU A 88 3.40 -0.45 6.89
N ARG A 89 3.15 -0.28 8.20
CA ARG A 89 3.97 -0.89 9.27
C ARG A 89 4.02 -2.41 9.17
N ARG A 90 2.88 -3.07 8.91
CA ARG A 90 2.80 -4.54 8.84
C ARG A 90 3.04 -5.11 7.43
N GLN A 91 3.22 -4.25 6.42
CA GLN A 91 3.36 -4.66 5.02
C GLN A 91 2.25 -5.62 4.58
N VAL A 92 1.00 -5.24 4.87
CA VAL A 92 -0.15 -6.13 4.67
C VAL A 92 -0.37 -6.46 3.18
N PRO A 93 -0.81 -7.68 2.85
CA PRO A 93 -1.17 -8.01 1.48
C PRO A 93 -2.51 -7.36 1.09
N VAL A 94 -2.78 -7.27 -0.21
CA VAL A 94 -4.13 -6.94 -0.70
C VAL A 94 -5.06 -8.12 -0.42
N ARG A 95 -6.02 -7.93 0.49
CA ARG A 95 -6.97 -9.00 0.86
C ARG A 95 -7.90 -9.34 -0.32
N TYR A 96 -8.39 -8.30 -0.99
CA TYR A 96 -9.21 -8.39 -2.20
C TYR A 96 -8.88 -7.25 -3.16
N SER A 97 -8.80 -7.57 -4.44
CA SER A 97 -8.82 -6.59 -5.54
C SER A 97 -10.10 -6.77 -6.33
N VAL A 98 -10.84 -5.67 -6.50
CA VAL A 98 -12.12 -5.63 -7.20
C VAL A 98 -11.97 -4.71 -8.39
N ARG A 99 -12.42 -5.16 -9.57
CA ARG A 99 -12.45 -4.37 -10.81
C ARG A 99 -13.80 -4.53 -11.49
N GLY A 100 -14.45 -3.43 -11.83
CA GLY A 100 -15.80 -3.43 -12.40
C GLY A 100 -16.81 -4.20 -11.53
N GLY A 101 -16.67 -4.13 -10.21
CA GLY A 101 -17.56 -4.81 -9.25
C GLY A 101 -17.31 -6.31 -9.10
N LYS A 102 -16.25 -6.87 -9.71
CA LYS A 102 -15.89 -8.30 -9.61
C LYS A 102 -14.55 -8.47 -8.91
N VAL A 103 -14.46 -9.43 -7.99
CA VAL A 103 -13.18 -9.82 -7.37
C VAL A 103 -12.30 -10.44 -8.46
N ILE A 104 -11.10 -9.88 -8.65
CA ILE A 104 -10.10 -10.35 -9.63
C ILE A 104 -8.85 -10.92 -8.98
N ALA A 105 -8.61 -10.62 -7.70
CA ALA A 105 -7.53 -11.22 -6.92
C ALA A 105 -7.91 -11.26 -5.43
N SER A 106 -7.33 -12.22 -4.71
CA SER A 106 -7.45 -12.31 -3.26
C SER A 106 -6.23 -12.98 -2.66
N THR A 107 -5.84 -12.54 -1.46
CA THR A 107 -4.81 -13.21 -0.67
C THR A 107 -5.41 -13.67 0.64
N GLN A 108 -5.26 -14.95 0.98
CA GLN A 108 -5.47 -15.41 2.34
C GLN A 108 -4.24 -15.00 3.17
N PRO A 109 -4.39 -14.16 4.21
CA PRO A 109 -3.24 -13.76 5.04
C PRO A 109 -2.60 -14.97 5.71
N ALA A 110 -1.29 -14.88 5.95
CA ALA A 110 -0.57 -15.88 6.73
C ALA A 110 -1.14 -15.99 8.15
N GLN A 111 -1.04 -17.18 8.72
CA GLN A 111 -1.33 -17.45 10.13
C GLN A 111 -0.01 -17.78 10.81
N THR A 112 0.37 -16.99 11.81
CA THR A 112 1.57 -17.24 12.61
C THR A 112 1.15 -17.73 13.98
N THR A 113 1.72 -18.85 14.42
CA THR A 113 1.51 -19.43 15.74
C THR A 113 2.86 -19.58 16.43
N VAL A 114 2.94 -19.13 17.68
CA VAL A 114 4.05 -19.43 18.58
C VAL A 114 3.64 -20.54 19.55
N TYR A 115 4.55 -21.45 19.87
CA TYR A 115 4.29 -22.57 20.79
C TYR A 115 4.97 -22.29 22.13
N LEU A 116 4.22 -21.68 23.05
CA LEU A 116 4.63 -21.41 24.44
C LEU A 116 4.04 -22.50 25.35
N GLU A 117 3.68 -22.18 26.61
CA GLU A 117 2.91 -23.11 27.46
C GLU A 117 1.56 -23.48 26.81
N GLN A 118 0.98 -22.54 26.07
CA GLN A 118 -0.16 -22.75 25.17
C GLN A 118 0.17 -22.14 23.79
N PRO A 119 -0.38 -22.67 22.69
CA PRO A 119 -0.26 -22.06 21.38
C PRO A 119 -0.94 -20.69 21.33
N GLU A 120 -0.25 -19.69 20.78
CA GLU A 120 -0.77 -18.32 20.63
C GLU A 120 -0.67 -17.86 19.18
N ALA A 121 -1.73 -17.23 18.68
CA ALA A 121 -1.74 -16.62 17.35
C ALA A 121 -1.14 -15.21 17.41
N ILE A 122 -0.22 -14.92 16.48
CA ILE A 122 0.44 -13.62 16.38
C ILE A 122 0.04 -12.94 15.07
N ASP A 123 -0.53 -11.73 15.18
CA ASP A 123 -0.95 -10.93 14.03
C ASP A 123 -0.15 -9.61 13.86
N TYR A 124 0.80 -9.38 14.78
CA TYR A 124 1.68 -8.21 14.84
C TYR A 124 0.94 -6.87 14.94
N LYS A 125 -0.32 -6.85 15.37
CA LYS A 125 -1.06 -5.61 15.68
C LYS A 125 -0.55 -4.95 16.96
N ARG A 126 -0.98 -3.70 17.18
CA ARG A 126 -0.74 -2.93 18.40
C ARG A 126 -1.92 -2.00 18.64
#